data_AF-W3APZ9-F1
#
_entry.id   AF-W3APZ9-F1
#
_cell.length_a   1.000
_cell.length_b   1.000
_cell.length_c   1.000
_cell.angle_alpha   90.00
_cell.angle_beta   90.00
_cell.angle_gamma   90.00
#
_symmetry.space_group_name_H-M   'P 1'
#
loop_
_entity.id
_entity.type
_entity.pdbx_description
1 polymer ?
#
loop_
_entity_poly.entity_id
_entity_poly.type
_entity_poly.pdbx_seq_one_letter_code
_entity_poly.pdbx_strand_id
1 'polypeptide(L)' 'MIEFRNAEVADAELVRDIYDAAFNDDYVKYVECPAYGRTKEEMDGSVKVYRFILRRI' A
#
# COMPACT_ATOMS: atom_id res chain seq x y z
N MET A 1 9.24 -21.53 5.35
CA MET A 1 9.82 -20.95 4.12
C MET A 1 9.08 -19.65 3.86
N ILE A 2 9.75 -18.57 3.48
CA ILE A 2 9.06 -17.29 3.19
C ILE A 2 8.71 -17.29 1.70
N GLU A 3 7.42 -17.06 1.39
CA GLU A 3 6.92 -17.01 0.02
C GLU A 3 6.44 -15.61 -0.35
N PHE A 4 6.55 -15.26 -1.63
CA PHE A 4 6.14 -13.97 -2.17
C PHE A 4 5.27 -14.15 -3.40
N ARG A 5 4.36 -13.19 -3.62
CA ARG A 5 3.52 -13.11 -4.81
C ARG A 5 3.32 -11.66 -5.24
N ASN A 6 2.85 -11.45 -6.45
CA ASN A 6 2.46 -10.12 -6.89
C ASN A 6 1.12 -9.74 -6.27
N ALA A 7 0.95 -8.45 -5.98
CA ALA A 7 -0.35 -7.94 -5.62
C ALA A 7 -1.29 -7.97 -6.84
N GLU A 8 -2.54 -8.27 -6.57
CA GLU A 8 -3.66 -8.14 -7.50
C GLU A 8 -4.58 -7.03 -7.01
N VAL A 9 -5.52 -6.58 -7.85
CA VAL A 9 -6.46 -5.49 -7.46
C VAL A 9 -7.23 -5.84 -6.18
N ALA A 10 -7.51 -7.12 -5.95
CA ALA A 10 -8.12 -7.59 -4.70
C ALA A 10 -7.30 -7.28 -3.44
N ASP A 11 -5.99 -7.04 -3.59
CA ASP A 11 -5.08 -6.69 -2.49
C ASP A 11 -4.96 -5.19 -2.26
N ALA A 12 -5.68 -4.33 -3.00
CA ALA A 12 -5.52 -2.89 -2.89
C ALA A 12 -5.71 -2.35 -1.46
N GLU A 13 -6.62 -2.94 -0.67
CA GLU A 13 -6.78 -2.57 0.73
C GLU A 13 -5.56 -3.00 1.57
N LEU A 14 -5.01 -4.19 1.34
CA LEU A 14 -3.79 -4.63 2.01
C LEU A 14 -2.59 -3.74 1.65
N VAL A 15 -2.49 -3.34 0.37
CA VAL A 15 -1.45 -2.40 -0.08
C VAL A 15 -1.62 -1.03 0.58
N ARG A 16 -2.87 -0.53 0.68
CA ARG A 16 -3.17 0.71 1.42
C ARG A 16 -2.72 0.60 2.87
N ASP A 17 -3.09 -0.47 3.56
CA ASP A 17 -2.79 -0.62 4.98
C ASP A 17 -1.27 -0.70 5.24
N ILE A 18 -0.51 -1.32 4.32
CA ILE A 18 0.95 -1.31 4.35
C ILE A 18 1.49 0.11 4.14
N TYR A 19 0.93 0.87 3.19
CA TYR A 19 1.31 2.26 2.95
C TYR A 19 1.03 3.13 4.18
N ASP A 20 -0.18 3.07 4.74
CA ASP A 20 -0.55 3.83 5.92
C ASP A 20 0.37 3.50 7.10
N ALA A 21 0.66 2.22 7.32
CA ALA A 21 1.62 1.81 8.35
C ALA A 21 3.04 2.33 8.09
N ALA A 22 3.49 2.37 6.83
CA ALA A 22 4.84 2.82 6.47
C ALA A 22 5.01 4.35 6.55
N PHE A 23 3.94 5.11 6.28
CA PHE A 23 3.99 6.56 6.13
C PHE A 23 3.26 7.33 7.25
N ASN A 24 2.69 6.65 8.24
CA ASN A 24 2.01 7.29 9.36
C ASN A 24 2.90 8.27 10.12
N ASP A 25 4.14 7.89 10.43
CA ASP A 25 5.04 8.74 11.22
C ASP A 25 5.40 10.03 10.47
N ASP A 26 5.59 9.94 9.16
CA ASP A 26 5.81 11.11 8.29
C ASP A 26 4.57 12.01 8.26
N TYR A 27 3.38 11.41 8.13
CA TYR A 27 2.13 12.16 8.18
C TYR A 27 1.93 12.87 9.53
N VAL A 28 2.18 12.19 10.66
CA VAL A 28 2.08 12.77 12.00
C VAL A 28 3.07 13.92 12.19
N LYS A 29 4.29 13.78 11.65
CA LYS A 29 5.34 14.78 11.81
C LYS A 29 5.15 16.01 10.92
N TYR A 30 4.78 15.81 9.66
CA TYR A 30 4.72 16.88 8.66
C TYR A 30 3.31 17.34 8.33
N VAL A 31 2.27 16.71 8.90
CA VAL A 31 0.84 16.96 8.66
C VAL A 31 0.36 16.60 7.25
N GLU A 32 1.29 16.49 6.30
CA GLU A 32 1.04 16.08 4.93
C GLU A 32 2.01 14.97 4.54
N CYS A 33 1.49 13.88 3.98
CA CYS A 33 2.29 12.87 3.32
C CYS A 33 1.54 12.38 2.08
N PRO A 34 2.11 12.52 0.86
CA PRO A 34 1.45 12.07 -0.36
C PRO A 34 1.15 10.57 -0.38
N ALA A 35 1.78 9.76 0.46
CA ALA A 35 1.60 8.31 0.45
C ALA A 35 0.67 7.80 1.58
N TYR A 36 0.26 8.65 2.53
CA TYR A 36 -0.62 8.28 3.64
C TYR A 36 -2.08 8.65 3.36
N GLY A 37 -3.02 7.82 3.81
CA GLY A 37 -4.46 8.11 3.78
C GLY A 37 -5.08 8.01 2.38
N ARG A 38 -4.47 7.25 1.48
CA ARG A 38 -4.98 7.04 0.12
C ARG A 38 -6.26 6.21 0.14
N THR A 39 -7.18 6.49 -0.78
CA THR A 39 -8.40 5.67 -0.91
C THR A 39 -8.10 4.32 -1.54
N LYS A 40 -9.03 3.37 -1.37
CA LYS A 40 -8.94 2.06 -2.03
C LYS A 40 -8.90 2.20 -3.56
N GLU A 41 -9.68 3.11 -4.13
CA GLU A 41 -9.75 3.35 -5.57
C GLU A 41 -8.42 3.89 -6.13
N GLU A 42 -7.71 4.74 -5.38
CA GLU A 42 -6.37 5.20 -5.74
C GLU A 42 -5.35 4.04 -5.72
N MET A 43 -5.50 3.13 -4.74
CA MET A 43 -4.65 1.93 -4.66
C MET A 43 -4.99 0.90 -5.73
N ASP A 44 -6.25 0.72 -6.10
CA ASP A 44 -6.67 -0.10 -7.24
C ASP A 44 -5.97 0.37 -8.53
N GLY A 45 -5.93 1.68 -8.76
CA GLY A 45 -5.19 2.28 -9.87
C GLY A 45 -3.70 2.00 -9.77
N SER A 46 -3.12 2.17 -8.58
CA SER A 46 -1.70 1.94 -8.32
C SER A 46 -1.30 0.49 -8.57
N VAL A 47 -2.08 -0.49 -8.13
CA VAL A 47 -1.81 -1.93 -8.33
C VAL A 47 -1.87 -2.33 -9.81
N LYS A 48 -2.68 -1.63 -10.62
CA LYS A 48 -2.74 -1.86 -12.07
C LYS A 48 -1.53 -1.30 -12.82
N VAL A 49 -0.91 -0.24 -12.29
CA VAL A 49 0.18 0.50 -12.95
C VAL A 49 1.56 0.05 -12.45
N TYR A 50 1.67 -0.25 -11.15
CA TYR A 50 2.93 -0.59 -10.49
C TYR A 50 2.96 -2.04 -10.04
N ARG A 51 4.18 -2.57 -9.90
CA ARG A 51 4.41 -3.94 -9.46
C ARG A 51 4.69 -4.02 -7.97
N PHE A 52 3.67 -4.31 -7.17
CA PHE A 52 3.82 -4.63 -5.75
C PHE A 52 4.08 -6.11 -5.54
N ILE A 53 4.98 -6.43 -4.61
CA ILE A 53 5.30 -7.79 -4.20
C ILE A 53 4.94 -7.94 -2.73
N LEU A 54 4.02 -8.85 -2.44
CA LEU A 54 3.50 -9.13 -1.10
C LEU A 54 4.07 -10.44 -0.58
N ARG A 55 4.39 -10.47 0.70
CA ARG A 55 4.72 -11.71 1.41
C ARG A 55 3.43 -12.50 1.64
N ARG A 56 3.45 -13.80 1.32
CA ARG A 56 2.41 -14.75 1.71
C ARG A 56 2.67 -15.14 3.17
N ILE A 57 1.73 -14.83 4.06
CA ILE A 57 1.76 -15.20 5.48
C ILE A 57 1.07 -16.55 5.64
#